data_AF-A0A143BHL5-F1
#
_entry.id   AF-A0A143BHL5-F1
#
_cell.length_a   1.000
_cell.length_b   1.000
_cell.length_c   1.000
_cell.angle_alpha   90.00
_cell.angle_beta   90.00
_cell.angle_gamma   90.00
#
_symmetry.space_group_name_H-M   'P 1'
#
loop_
_entity.id
_entity.type
_entity.pdbx_description
1 polymer ?
#
loop_
_entity_poly.entity_id
_entity_poly.type
_entity_poly.pdbx_seq_one_letter_code
_entity_poly.pdbx_strand_id
1 'polypeptide(L)'
;MTAPQMLAHCADALRMAYGDLPCAAKNVPLARLGLVKWLFLNVIPFPKGAPTARELIARPPAEWGDEREAIVALIERFAREASRPTWPPHPLFGPMTGPQWGQLAWKHLDHHLRQFGA
;
A
#
# COMPACT_ATOMS: atom_id res chain seq x y z
N MET A 1 -5.78 2.77 -14.78
CA MET A 1 -4.37 2.37 -14.90
C MET A 1 -4.28 1.23 -15.91
N THR A 2 -3.22 1.15 -16.70
CA THR A 2 -2.85 -0.06 -17.45
C THR A 2 -2.25 -1.11 -16.50
N ALA A 3 -2.05 -2.34 -16.96
CA ALA A 3 -1.50 -3.39 -16.09
C ALA A 3 -0.08 -3.07 -15.56
N PRO A 4 0.89 -2.60 -16.37
CA PRO A 4 2.20 -2.17 -15.85
C PRO A 4 2.09 -1.03 -14.84
N GLN A 5 1.20 -0.05 -15.08
CA GLN A 5 0.96 1.05 -14.13
C GLN A 5 0.40 0.56 -12.80
N MET A 6 -0.49 -0.44 -12.83
CA MET A 6 -1.03 -1.05 -11.62
C MET A 6 0.06 -1.78 -10.82
N LEU A 7 0.95 -2.53 -11.48
CA LEU A 7 2.07 -3.19 -10.80
C LEU A 7 3.03 -2.18 -10.17
N ALA A 8 3.39 -1.13 -10.92
CA ALA A 8 4.22 -0.04 -10.42
C ALA A 8 3.59 0.63 -9.18
N HIS A 9 2.29 0.93 -9.24
CA HIS A 9 1.54 1.52 -8.14
C HIS A 9 1.54 0.64 -6.88
N CYS A 10 1.27 -0.66 -7.03
CA CYS A 10 1.29 -1.62 -5.94
C CYS A 10 2.71 -1.79 -5.35
N ALA A 11 3.74 -1.79 -6.21
CA ALA A 11 5.12 -1.92 -5.77
C ALA A 11 5.56 -0.70 -4.96
N ASP A 12 5.19 0.49 -5.43
CA ASP A 12 5.48 1.75 -4.75
C ASP A 12 4.73 1.85 -3.41
N ALA A 13 3.52 1.29 -3.30
CA ALA A 13 2.79 1.19 -2.03
C ALA A 13 3.53 0.31 -1.01
N LEU A 14 4.15 -0.80 -1.45
CA LEU A 14 4.99 -1.63 -0.59
C LEU A 14 6.31 -0.94 -0.23
N ARG A 15 6.94 -0.21 -1.16
CA ARG A 15 8.12 0.63 -0.87
C ARG A 15 7.82 1.71 0.16
N MET A 16 6.64 2.33 0.09
CA MET A 16 6.16 3.27 1.11
C MET A 16 6.03 2.59 2.48
N ALA A 17 5.55 1.35 2.54
CA ALA A 17 5.48 0.60 3.80
C ALA A 17 6.86 0.40 4.43
N TYR A 18 7.90 0.21 3.62
CA TYR A 18 9.29 0.10 4.08
C TYR A 18 9.99 1.45 4.34
N GLY A 19 9.39 2.56 3.91
CA GLY A 19 10.03 3.88 3.92
C GLY A 19 11.05 4.06 2.79
N ASP A 20 11.16 3.09 1.89
CA ASP A 20 11.99 3.16 0.68
C ASP A 20 11.45 4.22 -0.30
N LEU A 21 10.14 4.51 -0.22
CA LEU A 21 9.49 5.63 -0.92
C LEU A 21 8.84 6.58 0.09
N PRO A 22 9.45 7.76 0.35
CA PRO A 22 8.87 8.76 1.24
C PRO A 22 7.57 9.32 0.65
N CYS A 23 6.50 9.31 1.45
CA CYS A 23 5.21 9.89 1.10
C CYS A 23 4.81 10.95 2.13
N ALA A 24 4.31 12.10 1.69
CA ALA A 24 3.92 13.18 2.58
C ALA A 24 2.81 12.76 3.55
N ALA A 25 3.03 12.97 4.85
CA ALA A 25 2.03 12.70 5.88
C ALA A 25 0.81 13.62 5.71
N LYS A 26 -0.39 13.05 5.93
CA LYS A 26 -1.65 13.80 5.96
C LYS A 26 -1.99 14.18 7.40
N ASN A 27 -2.36 15.44 7.60
CA ASN A 27 -2.81 15.94 8.91
C ASN A 27 -4.23 15.46 9.20
N VAL A 28 -4.36 14.23 9.72
CA VAL A 28 -5.62 13.69 10.23
C VAL A 28 -5.68 13.92 11.74
N PRO A 29 -6.76 14.52 12.29
CA PRO A 29 -6.89 14.70 13.73
C PRO A 29 -6.74 13.39 14.49
N LEU A 30 -5.84 13.36 15.49
CA LEU A 30 -5.49 12.15 16.25
C LEU A 30 -6.72 11.45 16.85
N ALA A 31 -7.70 12.24 17.31
CA ALA A 31 -8.96 11.76 17.87
C ALA A 31 -9.82 10.92 16.90
N ARG A 32 -9.66 11.11 15.59
CA ARG A 32 -10.39 10.34 14.55
C ARG A 32 -9.55 9.21 13.95
N LEU A 33 -8.23 9.25 14.12
CA LEU A 33 -7.30 8.33 13.48
C LEU A 33 -7.57 6.87 13.84
N GLY A 34 -7.83 6.58 15.12
CA GLY A 34 -8.08 5.21 15.60
C GLY A 34 -9.32 4.57 14.99
N LEU A 35 -10.47 5.26 15.07
CA LEU A 35 -11.73 4.76 14.51
C LEU A 35 -11.68 4.65 12.98
N VAL A 36 -11.14 5.67 12.30
CA VAL A 36 -11.02 5.67 10.83
C VAL A 36 -10.10 4.53 10.38
N LYS A 37 -8.96 4.34 11.03
CA LYS A 37 -8.05 3.21 10.74
C LYS A 37 -8.74 1.87 10.96
N TRP A 38 -9.44 1.69 12.08
CA TRP A 38 -10.14 0.44 12.38
C TRP A 38 -11.24 0.13 11.36
N LEU A 39 -12.08 1.12 11.02
CA LEU A 39 -13.12 0.97 10.00
C LEU A 39 -12.53 0.65 8.64
N PHE A 40 -11.46 1.35 8.23
CA PHE A 40 -10.84 1.13 6.93
C PHE A 40 -10.20 -0.25 6.83
N LEU A 41 -9.55 -0.74 7.89
CA LEU A 41 -8.94 -2.05 7.90
C LEU A 41 -9.98 -3.18 7.94
N ASN A 42 -11.06 -3.04 8.72
CA ASN A 42 -11.95 -4.16 9.04
C ASN A 42 -13.33 -4.14 8.36
N VAL A 43 -13.85 -2.97 7.99
CA VAL A 43 -15.25 -2.83 7.57
C VAL A 43 -15.38 -2.31 6.14
N ILE A 44 -14.63 -1.26 5.82
CA ILE A 44 -14.80 -0.52 4.57
C ILE A 44 -13.98 -1.21 3.46
N PRO A 45 -14.59 -1.57 2.31
CA PRO A 45 -13.84 -2.00 1.14
C PRO A 45 -13.10 -0.80 0.50
N PHE A 46 -12.02 -1.05 -0.23
CA PHE A 46 -11.33 0.04 -0.95
C PHE A 46 -12.32 0.73 -1.92
N PRO A 47 -12.58 2.04 -1.76
CA PRO A 47 -13.53 2.73 -2.61
C PRO A 47 -12.98 2.85 -4.03
N LYS A 48 -13.83 2.62 -5.03
CA LYS A 48 -13.48 2.90 -6.42
C LYS A 48 -13.21 4.41 -6.57
N GLY A 49 -12.07 4.75 -7.15
CA GLY A 49 -11.68 6.15 -7.38
C GLY A 49 -11.19 6.91 -6.14
N ALA A 50 -10.89 6.21 -5.04
CA ALA A 50 -10.30 6.85 -3.87
C ALA A 50 -8.95 7.53 -4.22
N PRO A 51 -8.67 8.73 -3.70
CA PRO A 51 -7.41 9.41 -3.96
C PRO A 51 -6.25 8.65 -3.31
N THR A 52 -5.16 8.50 -4.06
CA THR A 52 -3.91 7.92 -3.58
C THR A 52 -2.86 9.00 -3.27
N ALA A 53 -1.73 8.62 -2.66
CA ALA A 53 -0.61 9.53 -2.49
C ALA A 53 0.04 9.83 -3.86
N ARG A 54 0.42 11.09 -4.11
CA ARG A 54 0.92 11.53 -5.43
C ARG A 54 2.20 10.79 -5.82
N GLU A 55 2.98 10.42 -4.82
CA GLU A 55 4.26 9.72 -4.92
C GLU A 55 4.07 8.31 -5.50
N LEU A 56 2.92 7.67 -5.24
CA LEU A 56 2.58 6.33 -5.73
C LEU A 56 2.13 6.31 -7.20
N ILE A 57 2.10 7.47 -7.86
CA ILE A 57 1.75 7.65 -9.28
C ILE A 57 2.72 8.63 -9.97
N ALA A 58 3.84 8.97 -9.32
CA ALA A 58 4.74 10.02 -9.79
C ALA A 58 5.64 9.58 -10.96
N ARG A 59 5.88 8.27 -11.09
CA ARG A 59 6.77 7.72 -12.13
C ARG A 59 5.98 6.93 -13.18
N PRO A 60 6.46 6.87 -14.43
CA PRO A 60 5.98 5.88 -15.38
C PRO A 60 6.37 4.45 -14.92
N PRO A 61 5.62 3.42 -15.33
CA PRO A 61 6.03 2.04 -15.10
C PRO A 61 7.26 1.71 -15.96
N ALA A 62 8.09 0.81 -15.46
CA ALA A 62 9.10 0.12 -16.26
C ALA A 62 8.44 -0.91 -17.21
N GLU A 63 9.27 -1.67 -17.92
CA GLU A 63 8.79 -2.78 -18.75
C GLU A 63 8.04 -3.80 -17.90
N TRP A 64 7.08 -4.48 -18.52
CA TRP A 64 6.17 -5.39 -17.81
C TRP A 64 6.89 -6.47 -16.99
N GLY A 65 7.95 -7.06 -17.55
CA GLY A 65 8.76 -8.07 -16.87
C GLY A 65 9.36 -7.54 -15.59
N ASP A 66 9.96 -6.35 -15.65
CA ASP A 66 10.63 -5.71 -14.53
C ASP A 66 9.66 -5.34 -13.42
N GLU A 67 8.49 -4.76 -13.76
CA GLU A 67 7.47 -4.44 -12.75
C GLU A 67 6.89 -5.69 -12.08
N ARG A 68 6.73 -6.78 -12.85
CA ARG A 68 6.27 -8.08 -12.32
C ARG A 68 7.29 -8.69 -11.37
N GLU A 69 8.56 -8.69 -11.73
CA GLU A 69 9.62 -9.20 -10.86
C GLU A 69 9.75 -8.35 -9.59
N ALA A 70 9.71 -7.02 -9.74
CA ALA A 70 9.81 -6.10 -8.62
C ALA A 70 8.67 -6.28 -7.60
N ILE A 71 7.41 -6.36 -8.05
CA ILE A 71 6.28 -6.54 -7.13
C ILE A 71 6.34 -7.90 -6.42
N VAL A 72 6.71 -8.98 -7.12
CA VAL A 72 6.82 -10.32 -6.53
C VAL A 72 7.91 -10.31 -5.45
N ALA A 73 9.09 -9.76 -5.75
CA ALA A 73 10.18 -9.66 -4.79
C ALA A 73 9.78 -8.85 -3.54
N LEU A 74 9.01 -7.76 -3.72
CA LEU A 74 8.51 -6.95 -2.61
C LEU A 74 7.47 -7.71 -1.77
N ILE A 75 6.54 -8.44 -2.39
CA ILE A 75 5.56 -9.27 -1.68
C ILE A 75 6.26 -10.36 -0.87
N GLU A 76 7.23 -11.05 -1.46
CA GLU A 76 7.99 -12.08 -0.77
C GLU A 76 8.81 -11.51 0.40
N ARG A 77 9.45 -10.35 0.21
CA ARG A 77 10.13 -9.64 1.29
C ARG A 77 9.15 -9.31 2.42
N PHE A 78 7.97 -8.80 2.08
CA PHE A 78 6.91 -8.49 3.03
C PHE A 78 6.43 -9.72 3.82
N ALA A 79 6.29 -10.86 3.16
CA ALA A 79 5.94 -12.11 3.82
C ALA A 79 7.06 -12.60 4.77
N ARG A 80 8.33 -12.53 4.35
CA ARG A 80 9.48 -12.94 5.17
C ARG A 80 9.68 -12.04 6.39
N GLU A 81 9.45 -10.74 6.24
CA GLU A 81 9.64 -9.74 7.29
C GLU A 81 8.35 -9.46 8.09
N ALA A 82 7.31 -10.31 7.98
CA ALA A 82 6.03 -10.08 8.65
C ALA A 82 6.13 -9.97 10.19
N SER A 83 7.16 -10.60 10.79
CA SER A 83 7.45 -10.57 12.23
C SER A 83 8.31 -9.37 12.66
N ARG A 84 8.67 -8.47 11.74
CA ARG A 84 9.47 -7.28 12.04
C ARG A 84 8.83 -6.44 13.15
N PRO A 85 9.60 -6.04 14.17
CA PRO A 85 9.04 -5.38 15.36
C PRO A 85 8.55 -3.96 15.09
N THR A 86 9.17 -3.26 14.13
CA THR A 86 8.88 -1.84 13.87
C THR A 86 8.74 -1.58 12.38
N TRP A 87 7.78 -0.73 12.05
CA TRP A 87 7.48 -0.27 10.70
C TRP A 87 7.41 1.26 10.69
N PRO A 88 7.79 1.90 9.57
CA PRO A 88 7.51 3.32 9.35
C PRO A 88 6.02 3.66 9.58
N PRO A 89 5.71 4.88 10.04
CA PRO A 89 4.33 5.32 10.16
C PRO A 89 3.70 5.46 8.77
N HIS A 90 2.46 4.99 8.61
CA HIS A 90 1.71 5.18 7.37
C HIS A 90 1.33 6.66 7.21
N PRO A 91 1.49 7.27 6.02
CA PRO A 91 1.26 8.70 5.81
C PRO A 91 -0.15 9.19 6.21
N LEU A 92 -1.18 8.34 6.11
CA LEU A 92 -2.54 8.67 6.52
C LEU A 92 -2.91 8.11 7.91
N PHE A 93 -2.36 6.96 8.30
CA PHE A 93 -2.85 6.18 9.45
C PHE A 93 -1.90 6.22 10.65
N GLY A 94 -0.76 6.90 10.51
CA GLY A 94 0.26 7.00 11.55
C GLY A 94 0.86 5.63 11.89
N PRO A 95 1.26 5.41 13.15
CA PRO A 95 1.83 4.13 13.58
C PRO A 95 0.91 2.94 13.31
N MET A 96 1.48 1.89 12.73
CA MET A 96 0.81 0.64 12.40
C MET A 96 1.68 -0.54 12.82
N THR A 97 1.04 -1.61 13.29
CA THR A 97 1.72 -2.88 13.56
C THR A 97 1.98 -3.64 12.26
N GLY A 98 2.91 -4.62 12.28
CA GLY A 98 3.14 -5.51 11.15
C GLY A 98 1.86 -6.17 10.61
N PRO A 99 0.99 -6.74 11.47
CA PRO A 99 -0.30 -7.27 11.03
C PRO A 99 -1.24 -6.23 10.38
N GLN A 100 -1.27 -4.99 10.90
CA GLN A 100 -2.07 -3.92 10.29
C GLN A 100 -1.54 -3.53 8.91
N TRP A 101 -0.22 -3.46 8.75
CA TRP A 101 0.43 -3.23 7.46
C TRP A 101 0.14 -4.37 6.49
N GLY A 102 0.21 -5.62 6.94
CA GLY A 102 -0.12 -6.80 6.12
C GLY A 102 -1.59 -6.83 5.69
N GLN A 103 -2.52 -6.52 6.59
CA GLN A 103 -3.94 -6.41 6.25
C GLN A 103 -4.18 -5.31 5.21
N LEU A 104 -3.54 -4.15 5.37
CA LEU A 104 -3.66 -3.05 4.41
C LEU A 104 -3.09 -3.42 3.04
N ALA A 105 -1.89 -4.02 3.01
CA ALA A 105 -1.23 -4.46 1.78
C ALA A 105 -2.07 -5.51 1.04
N TRP A 106 -2.59 -6.51 1.75
CA TRP A 106 -3.47 -7.51 1.16
C TRP A 106 -4.74 -6.89 0.57
N LYS A 107 -5.44 -6.03 1.32
CA LYS A 107 -6.66 -5.35 0.84
C LYS A 107 -6.39 -4.49 -0.39
N HIS A 108 -5.24 -3.81 -0.43
CA HIS A 108 -4.85 -2.95 -1.54
C HIS A 108 -4.52 -3.75 -2.80
N LEU A 109 -3.73 -4.83 -2.66
CA LEU A 109 -3.39 -5.73 -3.77
C LEU A 109 -4.65 -6.43 -4.32
N ASP A 110 -5.49 -7.00 -3.46
CA ASP A 110 -6.76 -7.65 -3.87
C ASP A 110 -7.68 -6.67 -4.58
N HIS A 111 -7.83 -5.44 -4.08
CA HIS A 111 -8.62 -4.40 -4.74
C HIS A 111 -8.16 -4.16 -6.18
N HIS A 112 -6.85 -4.01 -6.40
CA HIS A 112 -6.32 -3.76 -7.73
C HIS A 112 -6.36 -4.99 -8.62
N LEU A 113 -6.08 -6.19 -8.12
CA LEU A 113 -6.20 -7.42 -8.90
C LEU A 113 -7.64 -7.64 -9.41
N ARG A 114 -8.65 -7.39 -8.57
CA ARG A 114 -10.06 -7.47 -8.98
C ARG A 114 -10.46 -6.44 -10.03
N GLN A 115 -9.81 -5.26 -10.07
CA GLN A 115 -10.03 -4.30 -11.16
C GLN A 115 -9.60 -4.85 -12.53
N PHE A 116 -8.70 -5.85 -12.54
CA PHE A 116 -8.20 -6.53 -13.73
C PHE A 116 -8.81 -7.93 -13.92
N GLY A 117 -9.86 -8.28 -13.18
CA GLY A 117 -10.65 -9.50 -13.40
C GLY A 117 -10.12 -10.78 -12.75
N ALA A 118 -9.28 -10.66 -11.71
CA ALA A 118 -8.93 -11.78 -10.84
C ALA A 118 -10.11 -12.24 -9.96
#